data_AF-A0A133VFV9-F1
#
_entry.id   AF-A0A133VFV9-F1
#
_cell.length_a   1.000
_cell.length_b   1.000
_cell.length_c   1.000
_cell.angle_alpha   90.00
_cell.angle_beta   90.00
_cell.angle_gamma   90.00
#
_symmetry.space_group_name_H-M   'P 1'
#
loop_
_entity.id
_entity.type
_entity.pdbx_description
1 polymer ?
#
loop_
_entity_poly.entity_id
_entity_poly.type
_entity_poly.pdbx_seq_one_letter_code
_entity_poly.pdbx_strand_id
1 'polypeptide(L)'
;MKRPCDKMDLGTTFRTAVILAKEKIYQGQKEKTGAAKKETATNRKLWIANLSMIPFFAMLSFFLAGAQVATGMQIGAFSLLLLVQLFISIFITLNSVSTFQDLGMHKPLLPLPISREYLVVSLSWLLSGGAAILIIPLLAAIIYAWTTGTYLAIPMSFLWGVLTMLLGHSLGLAVTNLFSFEASERSTLGTAFRFLKIGGALLLFLLWFFIFTQEGFLSPLLEPLTAISKSLWFLYPFNASRSIVSFSSVYMLSLLLYGSLFSGIYWLAGSRTWENITAPSFAVSETVGELRMEIGGKFKSLIKKDLTLSFRSGQKFLGILAFPLMILFMNLIDVIRGGTVSLFQAEIIYLMTAILSGFGIIYLYIQEGESAWIMSTLPISKKDFALQKALSAFSLFPLYAAPAILLVSVKMRYGIPVVLMQFVSGFAMALTSCLVVSNSLADRLPENLTVITQETFGSRYTPLLLVLKSGILSGWPVLASIGLYLVVTRPLSALAGSIILLTLTTTLVALNLIFTLWRYDLLGVSSSNTIER
;
A
#
# COMPACT_ATOMS: atom_id res chain seq x y z
N MET A 1 12.82 -13.90 45.81
CA MET A 1 12.13 -12.60 46.00
C MET A 1 12.49 -11.66 44.86
N LYS A 2 11.64 -11.52 43.83
CA LYS A 2 11.77 -10.44 42.83
C LYS A 2 11.28 -9.16 43.51
N ARG A 3 12.14 -8.14 43.65
CA ARG A 3 11.67 -6.80 44.04
C ARG A 3 10.55 -6.39 43.08
N PRO A 4 9.45 -5.78 43.54
CA PRO A 4 8.49 -5.18 42.64
C PRO A 4 9.25 -4.06 41.93
N CYS A 5 9.67 -4.32 40.69
CA CYS A 5 10.16 -3.25 39.84
C CYS A 5 9.00 -2.28 39.67
N ASP A 6 9.22 -1.02 40.03
CA ASP A 6 8.26 0.05 39.86
C ASP A 6 7.64 -0.05 38.46
N LYS A 7 6.32 -0.17 38.41
CA LYS A 7 5.59 -0.13 37.15
C LYS A 7 5.95 1.18 36.47
N MET A 8 6.65 1.09 35.33
CA MET A 8 6.92 2.24 34.47
C MET A 8 5.66 3.10 34.28
N ASP A 9 5.74 4.38 34.64
CA ASP A 9 4.74 5.40 34.34
C ASP A 9 4.56 5.53 32.81
N LEU A 10 3.38 5.96 32.37
CA LEU A 10 3.05 6.31 30.99
C LEU A 10 4.10 7.26 30.36
N GLY A 11 4.67 8.17 31.15
CA GLY A 11 5.76 9.04 30.73
C GLY A 11 7.02 8.27 30.29
N THR A 12 7.39 7.22 31.02
CA THR A 12 8.53 6.36 30.65
C THR A 12 8.22 5.47 29.45
N THR A 13 6.99 4.95 29.33
CA THR A 13 6.52 4.21 28.13
C THR A 13 6.65 5.08 26.87
N PHE A 14 6.22 6.34 26.95
CA PHE A 14 6.31 7.28 25.84
C PHE A 14 7.77 7.58 25.45
N ARG A 15 8.65 7.82 26.43
CA ARG A 15 10.09 8.05 26.16
C ARG A 15 10.72 6.86 25.45
N THR A 16 10.45 5.64 25.90
CA THR A 16 10.96 4.42 25.25
C THR A 16 10.43 4.28 23.83
N ALA A 17 9.15 4.59 23.60
CA ALA A 17 8.56 4.57 22.27
C ALA A 17 9.21 5.59 21.31
N VAL A 18 9.51 6.80 21.80
CA VAL A 18 10.25 7.82 21.04
C VAL A 18 11.65 7.34 20.68
N ILE A 19 12.36 6.71 21.64
CA ILE A 19 13.71 6.16 21.39
C ILE A 19 13.65 5.08 20.30
N LEU A 20 12.71 4.14 20.37
CA LEU A 20 12.56 3.11 19.35
C LEU A 20 12.20 3.69 17.97
N ALA A 21 11.32 4.69 17.94
CA ALA A 21 10.94 5.34 16.68
C ALA A 21 12.16 6.03 16.03
N LYS A 22 13.04 6.65 16.83
CA LYS A 22 14.32 7.19 16.38
C LYS A 22 15.27 6.11 15.91
N GLU A 23 15.37 5.02 16.66
CA GLU A 23 16.26 3.90 16.33
C GLU A 23 15.88 3.25 14.99
N LYS A 24 14.58 3.09 14.73
CA LYS A 24 14.07 2.63 13.43
C LYS A 24 14.53 3.53 12.27
N ILE A 25 14.47 4.85 12.45
CA ILE A 25 14.95 5.82 11.45
C ILE A 25 16.48 5.76 11.35
N TYR A 26 17.17 5.60 12.47
CA TYR A 26 18.62 5.55 12.55
C TYR A 26 19.22 4.34 11.83
N GLN A 27 18.70 3.13 12.09
CA GLN A 27 19.16 1.90 11.44
C GLN A 27 19.06 2.00 9.92
N GLY A 28 18.02 2.66 9.41
CA GLY A 28 17.87 2.91 7.98
C GLY A 28 18.81 3.95 7.37
N GLN A 29 19.53 4.73 8.19
CA GLN A 29 20.43 5.82 7.76
C GLN A 29 21.88 5.63 8.21
N LYS A 30 22.19 4.54 8.92
CA LYS A 30 23.49 4.26 9.57
C LYS A 30 24.69 4.40 8.63
N GLU A 31 24.48 4.25 7.32
CA GLU A 31 25.52 4.31 6.29
C GLU A 31 25.77 5.70 5.68
N LYS A 32 24.89 6.70 5.85
CA LYS A 32 24.99 7.99 5.13
C LYS A 32 25.70 9.12 5.89
N THR A 33 25.91 9.04 7.22
CA THR A 33 26.57 10.12 7.99
C THR A 33 27.27 9.65 9.29
N GLY A 34 28.44 10.24 9.58
CA GLY A 34 29.27 9.99 10.77
C GLY A 34 28.62 10.33 12.12
N ALA A 35 29.22 9.84 13.22
CA ALA A 35 28.59 9.64 14.53
C ALA A 35 28.11 10.88 15.30
N ALA A 36 28.72 12.06 15.13
CA ALA A 36 28.53 13.19 16.06
C ALA A 36 27.42 14.20 15.72
N LYS A 37 26.89 14.24 14.48
CA LYS A 37 25.74 15.11 14.08
C LYS A 37 24.36 14.45 14.27
N LYS A 38 24.29 13.33 15.00
CA LYS A 38 23.22 12.31 14.91
C LYS A 38 21.96 12.55 15.77
N GLU A 39 22.04 13.30 16.88
CA GLU A 39 20.95 13.32 17.88
C GLU A 39 19.92 14.45 17.71
N THR A 40 20.34 15.67 17.38
CA THR A 40 19.44 16.79 17.03
C THR A 40 18.79 16.59 15.64
N ALA A 41 19.45 15.84 14.76
CA ALA A 41 18.90 15.46 13.46
C ALA A 41 17.73 14.48 13.58
N THR A 42 17.69 13.60 14.58
CA THR A 42 16.69 12.51 14.67
C THR A 42 15.29 12.98 15.10
N ASN A 43 15.17 13.98 15.99
CA ASN A 43 13.86 14.58 16.34
C ASN A 43 13.23 15.29 15.14
N ARG A 44 13.99 16.17 14.48
CA ARG A 44 13.54 16.89 13.28
C ARG A 44 13.20 15.91 12.16
N LYS A 45 14.01 14.85 11.98
CA LYS A 45 13.74 13.79 10.98
C LYS A 45 12.49 12.99 11.29
N LEU A 46 12.18 12.69 12.56
CA LEU A 46 10.94 12.00 12.93
C LEU A 46 9.69 12.85 12.62
N TRP A 47 9.77 14.17 12.85
CA TRP A 47 8.70 15.09 12.43
C TRP A 47 8.59 15.19 10.91
N ILE A 48 9.71 15.40 10.21
CA ILE A 48 9.74 15.42 8.74
C ILE A 48 9.16 14.13 8.16
N ALA A 49 9.47 12.98 8.77
CA ALA A 49 8.98 11.67 8.35
C ALA A 49 7.47 11.47 8.49
N ASN A 50 6.82 12.11 9.48
CA ASN A 50 5.35 12.11 9.60
C ASN A 50 4.73 13.16 8.67
N LEU A 51 5.26 14.38 8.69
CA LEU A 51 4.79 15.49 7.84
C LEU A 51 4.92 15.15 6.35
N SER A 52 5.89 14.32 5.97
CA SER A 52 6.13 13.92 4.58
C SER A 52 5.01 13.10 3.96
N MET A 53 4.27 12.36 4.78
CA MET A 53 3.18 11.49 4.32
C MET A 53 1.85 12.25 4.20
N ILE A 54 1.75 13.43 4.83
CA ILE A 54 0.52 14.24 4.83
C ILE A 54 0.09 14.63 3.42
N PRO A 55 0.95 15.17 2.52
CA PRO A 55 0.53 15.53 1.17
C PRO A 55 -0.02 14.35 0.37
N PHE A 56 0.58 13.16 0.55
CA PHE A 56 0.13 11.94 -0.13
C PHE A 56 -1.28 11.53 0.32
N PHE A 57 -1.51 11.45 1.63
CA PHE A 57 -2.82 11.07 2.17
C PHE A 57 -3.88 12.16 1.98
N ALA A 58 -3.48 13.44 1.95
CA ALA A 58 -4.34 14.55 1.58
C ALA A 58 -4.78 14.44 0.11
N MET A 59 -3.82 14.19 -0.81
CA MET A 59 -4.10 13.96 -2.22
C MET A 59 -5.04 12.76 -2.41
N LEU A 60 -4.78 11.66 -1.69
CA LEU A 60 -5.66 10.47 -1.70
C LEU A 60 -7.09 10.83 -1.26
N SER A 61 -7.23 11.53 -0.13
CA SER A 61 -8.53 11.98 0.37
C SER A 61 -9.30 12.81 -0.67
N PHE A 62 -8.62 13.78 -1.28
CA PHE A 62 -9.21 14.66 -2.29
C PHE A 62 -9.68 13.88 -3.53
N PHE A 63 -8.85 13.01 -4.09
CA PHE A 63 -9.22 12.24 -5.30
C PHE A 63 -10.32 11.21 -5.04
N LEU A 64 -10.33 10.57 -3.86
CA LEU A 64 -11.30 9.53 -3.57
C LEU A 64 -12.68 10.05 -3.19
N ALA A 65 -12.74 11.20 -2.50
CA ALA A 65 -13.96 11.64 -1.84
C ALA A 65 -14.28 13.12 -2.06
N GLY A 66 -13.34 13.95 -2.54
CA GLY A 66 -13.53 15.39 -2.68
C GLY A 66 -14.74 15.74 -3.56
N ALA A 67 -14.87 15.07 -4.71
CA ALA A 67 -16.01 15.25 -5.61
C ALA A 67 -17.33 14.78 -4.98
N GLN A 68 -17.34 13.64 -4.28
CA GLN A 68 -18.54 13.07 -3.67
C GLN A 68 -19.06 13.91 -2.50
N VAL A 69 -18.15 14.50 -1.72
CA VAL A 69 -18.50 15.43 -0.63
C VAL A 69 -19.13 16.70 -1.21
N ALA A 70 -18.62 17.20 -2.34
CA ALA A 70 -19.16 18.39 -3.01
C ALA A 70 -20.52 18.15 -3.69
N THR A 71 -20.78 16.94 -4.19
CA THR A 71 -22.01 16.61 -4.93
C THR A 71 -23.16 16.05 -4.08
N GLY A 72 -23.03 16.05 -2.75
CA GLY A 72 -24.11 15.66 -1.85
C GLY A 72 -24.12 14.20 -1.38
N MET A 73 -23.10 13.41 -1.72
CA MET A 73 -22.97 11.99 -1.31
C MET A 73 -22.03 11.82 -0.11
N GLN A 74 -22.22 12.63 0.94
CA GLN A 74 -21.20 12.77 1.99
C GLN A 74 -21.07 11.52 2.88
N ILE A 75 -22.17 10.82 3.15
CA ILE A 75 -22.16 9.60 3.98
C ILE A 75 -21.34 8.50 3.30
N GLY A 76 -21.55 8.26 2.00
CA GLY A 76 -20.75 7.34 1.21
C GLY A 76 -19.27 7.74 1.18
N ALA A 77 -18.99 9.02 0.97
CA ALA A 77 -17.63 9.56 0.92
C ALA A 77 -16.85 9.36 2.24
N PHE A 78 -17.44 9.71 3.39
CA PHE A 78 -16.78 9.48 4.69
C PHE A 78 -16.63 8.00 5.02
N SER A 79 -17.63 7.17 4.69
CA SER A 79 -17.55 5.72 4.90
C SER A 79 -16.37 5.11 4.14
N LEU A 80 -16.20 5.53 2.89
CA LEU A 80 -15.09 5.14 2.04
C LEU A 80 -13.74 5.58 2.62
N LEU A 81 -13.60 6.84 3.03
CA LEU A 81 -12.36 7.35 3.60
C LEU A 81 -11.96 6.63 4.89
N LEU A 82 -12.92 6.37 5.79
CA LEU A 82 -12.67 5.63 7.02
C LEU A 82 -12.27 4.17 6.73
N LEU A 83 -12.84 3.53 5.71
CA LEU A 83 -12.39 2.20 5.29
C LEU A 83 -11.01 2.18 4.65
N VAL A 84 -10.70 3.14 3.79
CA VAL A 84 -9.37 3.31 3.20
C VAL A 84 -8.34 3.53 4.30
N GLN A 85 -8.67 4.38 5.27
CA GLN A 85 -7.85 4.62 6.45
C GLN A 85 -7.64 3.35 7.28
N LEU A 86 -8.71 2.56 7.50
CA LEU A 86 -8.63 1.27 8.19
C LEU A 86 -7.65 0.32 7.49
N PHE A 87 -7.80 0.17 6.16
CA PHE A 87 -6.97 -0.73 5.36
C PHE A 87 -5.50 -0.30 5.37
N ILE A 88 -5.22 0.99 5.18
CA ILE A 88 -3.87 1.55 5.26
C ILE A 88 -3.28 1.33 6.65
N SER A 89 -4.08 1.50 7.72
CA SER A 89 -3.62 1.27 9.09
C SER A 89 -3.25 -0.20 9.34
N ILE A 90 -4.08 -1.16 8.89
CA ILE A 90 -3.75 -2.60 8.92
C ILE A 90 -2.43 -2.84 8.20
N PHE A 91 -2.31 -2.30 6.99
CA PHE A 91 -1.16 -2.51 6.13
C PHE A 91 0.15 -1.94 6.71
N ILE A 92 0.16 -0.68 7.19
CA ILE A 92 1.35 -0.08 7.82
C ILE A 92 1.71 -0.84 9.10
N THR A 93 0.72 -1.35 9.84
CA THR A 93 0.97 -2.16 11.03
C THR A 93 1.70 -3.45 10.70
N LEU A 94 1.21 -4.21 9.71
CA LEU A 94 1.85 -5.46 9.26
C LEU A 94 3.31 -5.22 8.87
N ASN A 95 3.57 -4.20 8.04
CA ASN A 95 4.93 -3.85 7.64
C ASN A 95 5.81 -3.41 8.82
N SER A 96 5.26 -2.63 9.74
CA SER A 96 6.03 -2.11 10.87
C SER A 96 6.38 -3.21 11.87
N VAL A 97 5.49 -4.18 12.11
CA VAL A 97 5.78 -5.31 13.00
C VAL A 97 6.82 -6.23 12.36
N SER A 98 6.70 -6.54 11.07
CA SER A 98 7.74 -7.30 10.35
C SER A 98 9.09 -6.58 10.39
N THR A 99 9.13 -5.28 10.13
CA THR A 99 10.37 -4.50 10.21
C THR A 99 10.95 -4.50 11.64
N PHE A 100 10.08 -4.47 12.66
CA PHE A 100 10.48 -4.50 14.06
C PHE A 100 11.07 -5.84 14.50
N GLN A 101 10.56 -6.94 13.95
CA GLN A 101 11.13 -8.28 14.12
C GLN A 101 12.45 -8.42 13.35
N ASP A 102 12.46 -8.08 12.07
CA ASP A 102 13.61 -8.23 11.17
C ASP A 102 14.85 -7.48 11.68
N LEU A 103 14.66 -6.26 12.21
CA LEU A 103 15.75 -5.44 12.78
C LEU A 103 16.10 -5.80 14.24
N GLY A 104 15.44 -6.79 14.84
CA GLY A 104 15.69 -7.19 16.23
C GLY A 104 15.41 -6.09 17.26
N MET A 105 14.54 -5.11 16.95
CA MET A 105 14.27 -3.94 17.82
C MET A 105 13.60 -4.29 19.15
N HIS A 106 13.07 -5.51 19.27
CA HIS A 106 12.55 -6.06 20.52
C HIS A 106 13.64 -6.46 21.52
N LYS A 107 14.84 -6.86 21.05
CA LYS A 107 15.91 -7.42 21.90
C LYS A 107 16.35 -6.46 23.03
N PRO A 108 16.53 -5.15 22.80
CA PRO A 108 16.88 -4.21 23.86
C PRO A 108 15.75 -3.97 24.89
N LEU A 109 14.50 -4.34 24.56
CA LEU A 109 13.34 -4.14 25.44
C LEU A 109 13.12 -5.33 26.39
N LEU A 110 13.55 -6.54 26.01
CA LEU A 110 13.43 -7.76 26.82
C LEU A 110 13.98 -7.63 28.26
N PRO A 111 15.15 -7.01 28.51
CA PRO A 111 15.68 -6.90 29.87
C PRO A 111 15.04 -5.75 30.67
N LEU A 112 14.26 -4.87 30.05
CA LEU A 112 13.68 -3.72 30.72
C LEU A 112 12.38 -4.14 31.45
N PRO A 113 12.17 -3.71 32.72
CA PRO A 113 10.95 -4.01 33.47
C PRO A 113 9.78 -3.12 33.02
N ILE A 114 9.42 -3.21 31.74
CA ILE A 114 8.34 -2.45 31.15
C ILE A 114 7.05 -3.25 31.38
N SER A 115 6.05 -2.66 32.03
CA SER A 115 4.78 -3.36 32.31
C SER A 115 3.77 -3.33 31.14
N ARG A 116 4.12 -2.62 30.05
CA ARG A 116 3.25 -2.26 28.91
C ARG A 116 4.03 -2.23 27.59
N GLU A 117 4.74 -3.31 27.29
CA GLU A 117 5.66 -3.40 26.16
C GLU A 117 4.95 -3.26 24.81
N TYR A 118 3.75 -3.83 24.69
CA TYR A 118 2.92 -3.71 23.49
C TYR A 118 2.55 -2.24 23.19
N LEU A 119 2.27 -1.42 24.23
CA LEU A 119 2.01 0.01 24.07
C LEU A 119 3.24 0.78 23.58
N VAL A 120 4.44 0.39 24.01
CA VAL A 120 5.69 0.98 23.52
C VAL A 120 5.84 0.75 22.01
N VAL A 121 5.56 -0.45 21.53
CA VAL A 121 5.62 -0.79 20.09
C VAL A 121 4.57 -0.01 19.30
N SER A 122 3.32 0.04 19.79
CA SER A 122 2.23 0.76 19.12
C SER A 122 2.44 2.28 19.10
N LEU A 123 2.98 2.86 20.17
CA LEU A 123 3.35 4.28 20.19
C LEU A 123 4.53 4.57 19.26
N SER A 124 5.52 3.67 19.18
CA SER A 124 6.62 3.79 18.22
C SER A 124 6.11 3.71 16.78
N TRP A 125 5.15 2.83 16.49
CA TRP A 125 4.44 2.76 15.20
C TRP A 125 3.75 4.09 14.87
N LEU A 126 2.99 4.63 15.82
CA LEU A 126 2.28 5.89 15.67
C LEU A 126 3.24 7.05 15.35
N LEU A 127 4.32 7.16 16.13
CA LEU A 127 5.35 8.19 16.00
C LEU A 127 6.24 8.01 14.76
N SER A 128 6.31 6.80 14.19
CA SER A 128 7.16 6.51 13.04
C SER A 128 6.41 6.51 11.70
N GLY A 129 5.25 7.16 11.61
CA GLY A 129 4.49 7.35 10.36
C GLY A 129 3.00 7.06 10.46
N GLY A 130 2.54 6.34 11.49
CA GLY A 130 1.14 5.97 11.65
C GLY A 130 0.22 7.17 11.81
N ALA A 131 0.67 8.23 12.50
CA ALA A 131 -0.13 9.42 12.77
C ALA A 131 -0.55 10.17 11.49
N ALA A 132 0.25 10.11 10.42
CA ALA A 132 -0.07 10.80 9.17
C ALA A 132 -1.34 10.28 8.49
N ILE A 133 -1.75 9.04 8.78
CA ILE A 133 -2.96 8.40 8.24
C ILE A 133 -4.24 9.15 8.71
N LEU A 134 -4.19 9.86 9.85
CA LEU A 134 -5.33 10.63 10.38
C LEU A 134 -5.78 11.76 9.45
N ILE A 135 -4.95 12.22 8.52
CA ILE A 135 -5.34 13.29 7.59
C ILE A 135 -6.40 12.83 6.58
N ILE A 136 -6.52 11.52 6.33
CA ILE A 136 -7.38 10.96 5.28
C ILE A 136 -8.84 11.40 5.43
N PRO A 137 -9.55 11.13 6.55
CA PRO A 137 -10.92 11.60 6.72
C PRO A 137 -10.99 13.10 7.07
N LEU A 138 -9.90 13.68 7.60
CA LEU A 138 -9.89 15.06 8.10
C LEU A 138 -9.98 16.08 6.95
N LEU A 139 -9.27 15.87 5.84
CA LEU A 139 -9.33 16.80 4.71
C LEU A 139 -10.73 16.87 4.10
N ALA A 140 -11.42 15.74 3.99
CA ALA A 140 -12.80 15.72 3.52
C ALA A 140 -13.77 16.38 4.50
N ALA A 141 -13.55 16.24 5.82
CA ALA A 141 -14.33 16.94 6.83
C ALA A 141 -14.13 18.45 6.78
N ILE A 142 -12.91 18.89 6.47
CA ILE A 142 -12.58 20.29 6.25
C ILE A 142 -13.32 20.83 5.01
N ILE A 143 -13.30 20.11 3.89
CA ILE A 143 -14.04 20.48 2.67
C ILE A 143 -15.54 20.54 2.97
N TYR A 144 -16.08 19.52 3.63
CA TYR A 144 -17.50 19.44 4.00
C TYR A 144 -17.92 20.58 4.94
N ALA A 145 -17.11 20.90 5.95
CA ALA A 145 -17.37 22.01 6.85
C ALA A 145 -17.38 23.34 6.10
N TRP A 146 -16.49 23.52 5.13
CA TRP A 146 -16.46 24.71 4.29
C TRP A 146 -17.68 24.82 3.36
N THR A 147 -18.17 23.71 2.82
CA THR A 147 -19.33 23.73 1.90
C THR A 147 -20.67 23.83 2.61
N THR A 148 -20.79 23.28 3.83
CA THR A 148 -22.07 23.23 4.57
C THR A 148 -22.15 24.16 5.77
N GLY A 149 -21.05 24.79 6.17
CA GLY A 149 -20.95 25.58 7.40
C GLY A 149 -20.86 24.74 8.68
N THR A 150 -20.81 23.41 8.58
CA THR A 150 -20.89 22.52 9.75
C THR A 150 -19.51 22.14 10.29
N TYR A 151 -18.86 23.06 11.02
CA TYR A 151 -17.50 22.87 11.54
C TYR A 151 -17.35 21.73 12.56
N LEU A 152 -18.44 21.27 13.18
CA LEU A 152 -18.44 20.13 14.11
C LEU A 152 -18.04 18.82 13.42
N ALA A 153 -18.11 18.74 12.09
CA ALA A 153 -17.66 17.59 11.32
C ALA A 153 -16.15 17.34 11.47
N ILE A 154 -15.34 18.38 11.67
CA ILE A 154 -13.89 18.29 11.80
C ILE A 154 -13.47 17.51 13.06
N PRO A 155 -13.86 17.92 14.29
CA PRO A 155 -13.51 17.16 15.49
C PRO A 155 -14.13 15.76 15.49
N MET A 156 -15.33 15.58 14.92
CA MET A 156 -15.94 14.24 14.81
C MET A 156 -15.19 13.31 13.87
N SER A 157 -14.78 13.83 12.70
CA SER A 157 -13.93 13.10 11.75
C SER A 157 -12.58 12.77 12.36
N PHE A 158 -12.00 13.66 13.16
CA PHE A 158 -10.77 13.39 13.89
C PHE A 158 -10.93 12.25 14.91
N LEU A 159 -11.97 12.29 15.75
CA LEU A 159 -12.22 11.23 16.76
C LEU A 159 -12.48 9.88 16.11
N TRP A 160 -13.34 9.83 15.09
CA TRP A 160 -13.58 8.60 14.32
C TRP A 160 -12.33 8.14 13.59
N GLY A 161 -11.54 9.06 13.03
CA GLY A 161 -10.25 8.74 12.42
C GLY A 161 -9.28 8.10 13.41
N VAL A 162 -9.21 8.57 14.66
CA VAL A 162 -8.40 7.95 15.71
C VAL A 162 -8.90 6.54 16.04
N LEU A 163 -10.22 6.35 16.19
CA LEU A 163 -10.81 5.04 16.47
C LEU A 163 -10.59 4.05 15.32
N THR A 164 -10.77 4.50 14.08
CA THR A 164 -10.50 3.73 12.87
C THR A 164 -9.04 3.32 12.76
N MET A 165 -8.11 4.23 13.05
CA MET A 165 -6.68 3.94 13.09
C MET A 165 -6.35 2.93 14.19
N LEU A 166 -6.95 3.05 15.37
CA LEU A 166 -6.78 2.10 16.47
C LEU A 166 -7.31 0.71 16.07
N LEU A 167 -8.49 0.64 15.47
CA LEU A 167 -9.06 -0.61 14.96
C LEU A 167 -8.14 -1.23 13.90
N GLY A 168 -7.66 -0.45 12.94
CA GLY A 168 -6.79 -0.95 11.87
C GLY A 168 -5.46 -1.47 12.42
N HIS A 169 -4.87 -0.76 13.38
CA HIS A 169 -3.68 -1.22 14.08
C HIS A 169 -3.95 -2.53 14.83
N SER A 170 -5.05 -2.61 15.56
CA SER A 170 -5.44 -3.80 16.34
C SER A 170 -5.69 -5.01 15.45
N LEU A 171 -6.39 -4.82 14.33
CA LEU A 171 -6.61 -5.87 13.34
C LEU A 171 -5.29 -6.27 12.69
N GLY A 172 -4.40 -5.34 12.36
CA GLY A 172 -3.06 -5.65 11.85
C GLY A 172 -2.23 -6.50 12.83
N LEU A 173 -2.29 -6.20 14.13
CA LEU A 173 -1.68 -7.01 15.19
C LEU A 173 -2.33 -8.39 15.30
N ALA A 174 -3.66 -8.47 15.30
CA ALA A 174 -4.40 -9.73 15.34
C ALA A 174 -4.07 -10.62 14.14
N VAL A 175 -4.02 -10.03 12.95
CA VAL A 175 -3.60 -10.68 11.71
C VAL A 175 -2.16 -11.18 11.82
N THR A 176 -1.26 -10.39 12.40
CA THR A 176 0.11 -10.84 12.67
C THR A 176 0.15 -12.07 13.59
N ASN A 177 -0.67 -12.09 14.64
CA ASN A 177 -0.74 -13.21 15.59
C ASN A 177 -1.35 -14.48 14.98
N LEU A 178 -2.38 -14.33 14.16
CA LEU A 178 -2.96 -15.45 13.42
C LEU A 178 -1.93 -16.06 12.45
N PHE A 179 -0.98 -15.25 11.99
CA PHE A 179 0.00 -15.64 10.99
C PHE A 179 1.37 -16.00 11.55
N SER A 180 1.62 -15.78 12.84
CA SER A 180 2.81 -16.22 13.57
C SER A 180 2.70 -17.66 14.07
N PHE A 181 1.54 -18.33 13.92
CA PHE A 181 1.43 -19.75 14.21
C PHE A 181 2.39 -20.56 13.34
N GLU A 182 3.22 -21.36 14.01
CA GLU A 182 4.27 -22.23 13.47
C GLU A 182 3.66 -23.36 12.61
N ALA A 183 3.21 -23.03 11.41
CA ALA A 183 2.84 -24.04 10.44
C ALA A 183 4.12 -24.63 9.85
N SER A 184 4.43 -25.88 10.24
CA SER A 184 5.48 -26.71 9.66
C SER A 184 5.55 -26.54 8.13
N GLU A 185 6.75 -26.19 7.63
CA GLU A 185 7.02 -25.74 6.26
C GLU A 185 6.59 -26.72 5.16
N ARG A 186 6.29 -27.98 5.50
CA ARG A 186 5.95 -29.06 4.57
C ARG A 186 4.50 -29.55 4.63
N SER A 187 3.66 -29.02 5.51
CA SER A 187 2.25 -29.46 5.54
C SER A 187 1.42 -28.75 4.46
N THR A 188 0.53 -29.49 3.80
CA THR A 188 -0.51 -28.96 2.90
C THR A 188 -1.37 -27.90 3.60
N LEU A 189 -1.58 -28.05 4.91
CA LEU A 189 -2.19 -27.07 5.81
C LEU A 189 -1.41 -25.75 5.85
N GLY A 190 -0.08 -25.75 5.91
CA GLY A 190 0.74 -24.54 5.91
C GLY A 190 0.64 -23.73 4.62
N THR A 191 0.49 -24.40 3.48
CA THR A 191 0.23 -23.75 2.19
C THR A 191 -1.21 -23.24 2.10
N ALA A 192 -2.20 -24.01 2.56
CA ALA A 192 -3.59 -23.57 2.63
C ALA A 192 -3.76 -22.35 3.55
N PHE A 193 -3.09 -22.32 4.70
CA PHE A 193 -3.05 -21.14 5.58
C PHE A 193 -2.44 -19.94 4.87
N ARG A 194 -1.35 -20.08 4.09
CA ARG A 194 -0.75 -19.00 3.25
C ARG A 194 -1.74 -18.42 2.24
N PHE A 195 -2.48 -19.28 1.53
CA PHE A 195 -3.57 -18.84 0.65
C PHE A 195 -4.72 -18.21 1.43
N LEU A 196 -5.03 -18.68 2.63
CA LEU A 196 -5.98 -18.03 3.55
C LEU A 196 -5.45 -16.67 4.07
N LYS A 197 -4.12 -16.46 4.16
CA LYS A 197 -3.52 -15.17 4.55
C LYS A 197 -3.78 -14.10 3.48
N ILE A 198 -3.49 -14.46 2.24
CA ILE A 198 -3.75 -13.61 1.07
C ILE A 198 -5.26 -13.47 0.87
N GLY A 199 -6.00 -14.56 0.99
CA GLY A 199 -7.45 -14.64 0.86
C GLY A 199 -8.21 -13.89 1.97
N GLY A 200 -7.70 -13.81 3.19
CA GLY A 200 -8.31 -13.09 4.31
C GLY A 200 -8.09 -11.57 4.23
N ALA A 201 -6.92 -11.13 3.75
CA ALA A 201 -6.70 -9.73 3.42
C ALA A 201 -7.50 -9.32 2.16
N LEU A 202 -7.59 -10.21 1.17
CA LEU A 202 -8.50 -10.08 0.04
C LEU A 202 -9.96 -10.14 0.47
N LEU A 203 -10.32 -10.89 1.53
CA LEU A 203 -11.66 -10.97 2.11
C LEU A 203 -12.03 -9.68 2.84
N LEU A 204 -11.12 -9.11 3.64
CA LEU A 204 -11.29 -7.77 4.22
C LEU A 204 -11.42 -6.70 3.14
N PHE A 205 -10.66 -6.85 2.05
CA PHE A 205 -10.79 -6.04 0.85
C PHE A 205 -12.12 -6.32 0.09
N LEU A 206 -12.63 -7.54 0.09
CA LEU A 206 -13.95 -7.89 -0.46
C LEU A 206 -15.10 -7.43 0.46
N LEU A 207 -14.84 -7.29 1.77
CA LEU A 207 -15.76 -6.71 2.74
C LEU A 207 -15.81 -5.18 2.56
N TRP A 208 -14.66 -4.56 2.26
CA TRP A 208 -14.53 -3.21 1.70
C TRP A 208 -15.35 -3.05 0.40
N PHE A 209 -15.36 -4.07 -0.48
CA PHE A 209 -16.22 -4.15 -1.68
C PHE A 209 -17.72 -4.31 -1.35
N PHE A 210 -18.08 -5.10 -0.33
CA PHE A 210 -19.46 -5.29 0.12
C PHE A 210 -20.08 -4.00 0.70
N ILE A 211 -19.29 -3.22 1.43
CA ILE A 211 -19.75 -1.98 2.05
C ILE A 211 -19.96 -0.88 1.01
N PHE A 212 -19.08 -0.75 0.01
CA PHE A 212 -19.22 0.22 -1.06
C PHE A 212 -20.44 -0.05 -1.95
N THR A 213 -20.90 -1.29 -2.09
CA THR A 213 -21.99 -1.67 -3.00
C THR A 213 -23.40 -1.47 -2.44
N GLN A 214 -23.56 -1.15 -1.15
CA GLN A 214 -24.86 -1.06 -0.47
C GLN A 214 -25.81 0.02 -1.01
N GLU A 215 -25.33 1.22 -1.36
CA GLU A 215 -26.26 2.32 -1.75
C GLU A 215 -26.88 2.17 -3.15
N GLY A 216 -26.38 1.28 -4.02
CA GLY A 216 -26.92 1.14 -5.39
C GLY A 216 -26.99 -0.26 -5.98
N PHE A 217 -26.11 -1.19 -5.58
CA PHE A 217 -26.07 -2.55 -6.14
C PHE A 217 -26.99 -3.53 -5.40
N LEU A 218 -27.12 -3.33 -4.09
CA LEU A 218 -27.91 -4.21 -3.22
C LEU A 218 -29.33 -3.70 -2.98
N SER A 219 -29.68 -2.45 -3.30
CA SER A 219 -31.06 -1.97 -3.14
C SER A 219 -32.09 -2.82 -3.92
N PRO A 220 -31.80 -3.27 -5.16
CA PRO A 220 -32.69 -4.18 -5.89
C PRO A 220 -32.52 -5.66 -5.48
N LEU A 221 -31.33 -6.06 -5.05
CA LEU A 221 -31.00 -7.47 -4.71
C LEU A 221 -31.35 -7.85 -3.26
N LEU A 222 -31.36 -6.88 -2.35
CA LEU A 222 -31.73 -6.95 -0.94
C LEU A 222 -33.09 -6.27 -0.68
N GLU A 223 -33.89 -5.97 -1.70
CA GLU A 223 -35.27 -5.53 -1.52
C GLU A 223 -36.06 -6.44 -0.54
N PRO A 224 -35.87 -7.79 -0.57
CA PRO A 224 -36.44 -8.69 0.43
C PRO A 224 -35.77 -8.62 1.82
N LEU A 225 -34.57 -8.05 1.93
CA LEU A 225 -33.71 -7.99 3.12
C LEU A 225 -33.57 -6.55 3.65
N THR A 226 -34.45 -5.63 3.26
CA THR A 226 -34.44 -4.20 3.65
C THR A 226 -34.44 -3.96 5.16
N ALA A 227 -34.99 -4.88 5.95
CA ALA A 227 -34.90 -4.84 7.41
C ALA A 227 -33.45 -5.08 7.92
N ILE A 228 -32.71 -5.99 7.28
CA ILE A 228 -31.30 -6.26 7.58
C ILE A 228 -30.42 -5.12 7.03
N SER A 229 -30.70 -4.61 5.83
CA SER A 229 -29.92 -3.47 5.31
C SER A 229 -30.04 -2.24 6.21
N LYS A 230 -31.25 -1.98 6.77
CA LYS A 230 -31.46 -0.92 7.77
C LYS A 230 -30.66 -1.12 9.06
N SER A 231 -30.49 -2.36 9.54
CA SER A 231 -29.69 -2.63 10.74
C SER A 231 -28.17 -2.53 10.49
N LEU A 232 -27.71 -2.77 9.26
CA LEU A 232 -26.30 -2.58 8.86
C LEU A 232 -25.83 -1.11 8.95
N TRP A 233 -26.74 -0.12 8.91
CA TRP A 233 -26.37 1.30 9.07
C TRP A 233 -25.83 1.64 10.46
N PHE A 234 -26.10 0.82 11.47
CA PHE A 234 -25.52 0.97 12.81
C PHE A 234 -24.09 0.39 12.91
N LEU A 235 -23.69 -0.42 11.93
CA LEU A 235 -22.33 -0.96 11.85
C LEU A 235 -21.34 0.08 11.34
N TYR A 236 -20.11 -0.01 11.82
CA TYR A 236 -18.98 0.67 11.21
C TYR A 236 -18.80 0.18 9.75
N PRO A 237 -18.52 1.05 8.76
CA PRO A 237 -18.19 2.48 8.87
C PRO A 237 -19.40 3.44 8.75
N PHE A 238 -20.61 2.94 8.46
CA PHE A 238 -21.79 3.77 8.17
C PHE A 238 -22.27 4.60 9.35
N ASN A 239 -22.18 4.04 10.55
CA ASN A 239 -22.51 4.77 11.77
C ASN A 239 -21.53 5.93 12.00
N ALA A 240 -20.24 5.69 11.77
CA ALA A 240 -19.20 6.70 11.89
C ALA A 240 -19.41 7.86 10.91
N SER A 241 -19.68 7.56 9.64
CA SER A 241 -19.96 8.59 8.63
C SER A 241 -21.25 9.37 8.93
N ARG A 242 -22.32 8.71 9.38
CA ARG A 242 -23.53 9.41 9.85
C ARG A 242 -23.27 10.30 11.06
N SER A 243 -22.43 9.86 12.00
CA SER A 243 -22.03 10.69 13.14
C SER A 243 -21.26 11.95 12.71
N ILE A 244 -20.49 11.88 11.63
CA ILE A 244 -19.72 13.03 11.08
C ILE A 244 -20.64 14.03 10.36
N VAL A 245 -21.71 13.55 9.73
CA VAL A 245 -22.59 14.39 8.88
C VAL A 245 -23.82 14.91 9.63
N SER A 246 -24.50 14.06 10.42
CA SER A 246 -25.82 14.36 10.98
C SER A 246 -25.84 14.70 12.47
N PHE A 247 -24.75 14.43 13.21
CA PHE A 247 -24.60 14.72 14.64
C PHE A 247 -25.73 14.21 15.56
N SER A 248 -26.48 13.18 15.15
CA SER A 248 -27.50 12.59 16.03
C SER A 248 -26.87 12.01 17.30
N SER A 249 -27.49 12.26 18.44
CA SER A 249 -27.03 11.81 19.77
C SER A 249 -26.81 10.30 19.84
N VAL A 250 -27.63 9.51 19.15
CA VAL A 250 -27.50 8.05 19.06
C VAL A 250 -26.19 7.65 18.39
N TYR A 251 -25.82 8.30 17.28
CA TYR A 251 -24.59 8.02 16.56
C TYR A 251 -23.37 8.56 17.30
N MET A 252 -23.50 9.67 18.03
CA MET A 252 -22.44 10.17 18.92
C MET A 252 -22.16 9.21 20.08
N LEU A 253 -23.19 8.65 20.70
CA LEU A 253 -23.04 7.66 21.79
C LEU A 253 -22.30 6.40 21.28
N SER A 254 -22.50 6.04 20.02
CA SER A 254 -21.80 4.90 19.43
C SER A 254 -20.28 5.07 19.42
N LEU A 255 -19.76 6.31 19.43
CA LEU A 255 -18.33 6.59 19.51
C LEU A 255 -17.70 5.99 20.79
N LEU A 256 -18.42 6.05 21.92
CA LEU A 256 -17.98 5.44 23.18
C LEU A 256 -18.03 3.91 23.12
N LEU A 257 -19.09 3.36 22.53
CA LEU A 257 -19.26 1.91 22.35
C LEU A 257 -18.17 1.31 21.45
N TYR A 258 -17.92 1.93 20.30
CA TYR A 258 -16.85 1.50 19.41
C TYR A 258 -15.48 1.77 20.01
N GLY A 259 -15.32 2.86 20.76
CA GLY A 259 -14.10 3.16 21.52
C GLY A 259 -13.74 2.06 22.51
N SER A 260 -14.71 1.56 23.29
CA SER A 260 -14.49 0.46 24.24
C SER A 260 -14.23 -0.86 23.51
N LEU A 261 -15.00 -1.17 22.46
CA LEU A 261 -14.82 -2.38 21.65
C LEU A 261 -13.43 -2.44 21.02
N PHE A 262 -13.01 -1.37 20.32
CA PHE A 262 -11.72 -1.33 19.61
C PHE A 262 -10.55 -1.34 20.59
N SER A 263 -10.69 -0.69 21.75
CA SER A 263 -9.68 -0.77 22.82
C SER A 263 -9.56 -2.17 23.39
N GLY A 264 -10.66 -2.91 23.52
CA GLY A 264 -10.66 -4.32 23.92
C GLY A 264 -9.95 -5.22 22.91
N ILE A 265 -10.22 -5.05 21.61
CA ILE A 265 -9.53 -5.77 20.53
C ILE A 265 -8.04 -5.44 20.55
N TYR A 266 -7.68 -4.16 20.70
CA TYR A 266 -6.29 -3.72 20.82
C TYR A 266 -5.55 -4.41 21.96
N TRP A 267 -6.16 -4.44 23.15
CA TRP A 267 -5.56 -5.06 24.33
C TRP A 267 -5.25 -6.54 24.07
N LEU A 268 -6.23 -7.29 23.56
CA LEU A 268 -6.10 -8.73 23.28
C LEU A 268 -5.07 -9.03 22.18
N ALA A 269 -5.07 -8.23 21.11
CA ALA A 269 -4.15 -8.40 20.00
C ALA A 269 -2.72 -8.00 20.38
N GLY A 270 -2.55 -6.86 21.05
CA GLY A 270 -1.25 -6.31 21.42
C GLY A 270 -0.48 -7.19 22.40
N SER A 271 -1.15 -7.72 23.43
CA SER A 271 -0.49 -8.59 24.40
C SER A 271 0.03 -9.88 23.73
N ARG A 272 -0.81 -10.52 22.91
CA ARG A 272 -0.44 -11.73 22.16
C ARG A 272 0.68 -11.47 21.15
N THR A 273 0.68 -10.32 20.48
CA THR A 273 1.76 -9.98 19.53
C THR A 273 3.09 -9.83 20.23
N TRP A 274 3.10 -9.22 21.42
CA TRP A 274 4.32 -9.13 22.20
C TRP A 274 4.85 -10.51 22.59
N GLU A 275 3.99 -11.37 23.17
CA GLU A 275 4.35 -12.75 23.51
C GLU A 275 4.97 -13.50 22.31
N ASN A 276 4.33 -13.42 21.14
CA ASN A 276 4.81 -14.06 19.90
C ASN A 276 6.13 -13.49 19.37
N ILE A 277 6.38 -12.19 19.52
CA ILE A 277 7.67 -11.58 19.11
C ILE A 277 8.80 -12.02 20.04
N THR A 278 8.51 -12.22 21.33
CA THR A 278 9.50 -12.60 22.34
C THR A 278 9.77 -14.11 22.41
N ALA A 279 8.86 -14.93 21.90
CA ALA A 279 9.06 -16.38 21.82
C ALA A 279 10.18 -16.73 20.83
N PRO A 280 11.04 -17.72 21.14
CA PRO A 280 12.10 -18.14 20.23
C PRO A 280 11.51 -18.67 18.92
N SER A 281 11.83 -18.01 17.80
CA SER A 281 11.25 -18.25 16.47
C SER A 281 11.72 -19.54 15.77
N PHE A 282 12.24 -20.51 16.51
CA PHE A 282 12.87 -21.70 15.92
C PHE A 282 12.25 -22.97 16.48
N ALA A 283 11.22 -23.47 15.79
CA ALA A 283 11.10 -24.92 15.64
C ALA A 283 12.30 -25.36 14.78
N VAL A 284 13.38 -25.79 15.43
CA VAL A 284 14.51 -26.43 14.75
C VAL A 284 13.94 -27.62 14.00
N SER A 285 13.85 -27.52 12.68
CA SER A 285 13.54 -28.68 11.85
C SER A 285 14.66 -29.68 12.09
N GLU A 286 14.36 -30.77 12.79
CA GLU A 286 15.30 -31.88 13.03
C GLU A 286 15.74 -32.55 11.71
N THR A 287 15.07 -32.23 10.60
CA THR A 287 15.46 -32.69 9.26
C THR A 287 16.12 -31.56 8.48
N VAL A 288 17.46 -31.63 8.38
CA VAL A 288 18.23 -30.89 7.38
C VAL A 288 17.94 -31.56 6.03
N GLY A 289 16.93 -31.07 5.33
CA GLY A 289 16.65 -31.56 3.97
C GLY A 289 17.83 -31.26 3.06
N GLU A 290 18.22 -32.24 2.24
CA GLU A 290 19.23 -32.03 1.19
C GLU A 290 18.85 -30.83 0.32
N LEU A 291 19.71 -29.82 0.32
CA LEU A 291 19.50 -28.59 -0.42
C LEU A 291 19.84 -28.86 -1.89
N ARG A 292 18.84 -29.29 -2.67
CA ARG A 292 19.00 -29.43 -4.13
C ARG A 292 19.15 -28.04 -4.74
N MET A 293 20.40 -27.67 -5.05
CA MET A 293 20.70 -26.48 -5.83
C MET A 293 20.48 -26.78 -7.31
N GLU A 294 19.32 -26.40 -7.83
CA GLU A 294 19.12 -26.34 -9.28
C GLU A 294 19.85 -25.10 -9.82
N ILE A 295 20.84 -25.31 -10.68
CA ILE A 295 21.54 -24.24 -11.39
C ILE A 295 20.62 -23.73 -12.50
N GLY A 296 19.72 -22.82 -12.13
CA GLY A 296 18.91 -22.04 -13.08
C GLY A 296 19.67 -20.80 -13.58
N GLY A 297 19.30 -20.29 -14.77
CA GLY A 297 19.84 -19.04 -15.27
C GLY A 297 19.64 -17.87 -14.28
N LYS A 298 20.69 -17.06 -14.10
CA LYS A 298 20.82 -15.95 -13.12
C LYS A 298 19.52 -15.15 -12.89
N PHE A 299 18.88 -14.69 -13.96
CA PHE A 299 17.65 -13.88 -13.87
C PHE A 299 16.43 -14.68 -13.42
N LYS A 300 16.27 -15.91 -13.91
CA LYS A 300 15.11 -16.75 -13.60
C LYS A 300 15.11 -17.17 -12.12
N SER A 301 16.27 -17.53 -11.58
CA SER A 301 16.43 -17.88 -10.17
C SER A 301 16.16 -16.70 -9.25
N LEU A 302 16.62 -15.50 -9.63
CA LEU A 302 16.38 -14.27 -8.88
C LEU A 302 14.92 -13.79 -8.92
N ILE A 303 14.24 -13.84 -10.08
CA ILE A 303 12.79 -13.54 -10.17
C ILE A 303 11.99 -14.57 -9.36
N LYS A 304 12.33 -15.86 -9.47
CA LYS A 304 11.70 -16.92 -8.66
C LYS A 304 11.92 -16.66 -7.17
N LYS A 305 13.10 -16.20 -6.75
CA LYS A 305 13.37 -15.79 -5.36
C LYS A 305 12.40 -14.70 -4.92
N ASP A 306 12.33 -13.59 -5.65
CA ASP A 306 11.50 -12.44 -5.28
C ASP A 306 10.01 -12.80 -5.23
N LEU A 307 9.51 -13.55 -6.20
CA LEU A 307 8.13 -14.04 -6.20
C LEU A 307 7.86 -14.99 -5.04
N THR A 308 8.74 -15.98 -4.82
CA THR A 308 8.57 -16.96 -3.74
C THR A 308 8.59 -16.27 -2.37
N LEU A 309 9.52 -15.33 -2.16
CA LEU A 309 9.60 -14.56 -0.92
C LEU A 309 8.37 -13.66 -0.75
N SER A 310 7.87 -13.06 -1.83
CA SER A 310 6.63 -12.26 -1.81
C SER A 310 5.44 -13.13 -1.40
N PHE A 311 5.20 -14.26 -2.07
CA PHE A 311 4.11 -15.17 -1.72
C PHE A 311 4.26 -15.82 -0.34
N ARG A 312 5.50 -16.03 0.14
CA ARG A 312 5.77 -16.56 1.49
C ARG A 312 5.40 -15.55 2.57
N SER A 313 5.66 -14.26 2.35
CA SER A 313 5.27 -13.19 3.26
C SER A 313 4.02 -12.48 2.73
N GLY A 314 2.84 -12.98 3.10
CA GLY A 314 1.56 -12.42 2.68
C GLY A 314 1.43 -10.91 2.92
N GLN A 315 2.15 -10.37 3.93
CA GLN A 315 2.25 -8.93 4.20
C GLN A 315 2.98 -8.17 3.09
N LYS A 316 4.12 -8.69 2.64
CA LYS A 316 4.95 -8.09 1.57
C LYS A 316 4.26 -8.21 0.21
N PHE A 317 3.59 -9.33 -0.06
CA PHE A 317 2.73 -9.50 -1.24
C PHE A 317 1.60 -8.47 -1.28
N LEU A 318 0.91 -8.28 -0.15
CA LEU A 318 -0.15 -7.28 -0.06
C LEU A 318 0.37 -5.87 -0.35
N GLY A 319 1.60 -5.55 0.08
CA GLY A 319 2.20 -4.23 -0.16
C GLY A 319 2.49 -3.91 -1.61
N ILE A 320 2.78 -4.93 -2.40
CA ILE A 320 2.97 -4.78 -3.84
C ILE A 320 1.63 -4.50 -4.54
N LEU A 321 0.54 -5.11 -4.07
CA LEU A 321 -0.77 -5.07 -4.72
C LEU A 321 -1.72 -4.00 -4.19
N ALA A 322 -1.53 -3.52 -2.96
CA ALA A 322 -2.49 -2.68 -2.24
C ALA A 322 -2.90 -1.43 -3.04
N PHE A 323 -1.93 -0.66 -3.54
CA PHE A 323 -2.21 0.61 -4.21
C PHE A 323 -2.86 0.44 -5.60
N PRO A 324 -2.34 -0.43 -6.50
CA PRO A 324 -3.00 -0.70 -7.78
C PRO A 324 -4.42 -1.23 -7.61
N LEU A 325 -4.65 -2.16 -6.67
CA LEU A 325 -5.97 -2.73 -6.43
C LEU A 325 -6.96 -1.67 -5.95
N MET A 326 -6.56 -0.79 -5.04
CA MET A 326 -7.44 0.25 -4.53
C MET A 326 -8.03 1.12 -5.65
N ILE A 327 -7.21 1.59 -6.61
CA ILE A 327 -7.72 2.37 -7.75
C ILE A 327 -8.57 1.52 -8.69
N LEU A 328 -8.09 0.34 -9.05
CA LEU A 328 -8.77 -0.54 -10.00
C LEU A 328 -10.18 -0.88 -9.53
N PHE A 329 -10.31 -1.31 -8.27
CA PHE A 329 -11.59 -1.71 -7.73
C PHE A 329 -12.57 -0.55 -7.59
N MET A 330 -12.12 0.65 -7.20
CA MET A 330 -13.03 1.79 -7.07
C MET A 330 -13.74 2.12 -8.39
N ASN A 331 -13.05 1.96 -9.52
CA ASN A 331 -13.60 2.22 -10.84
C ASN A 331 -14.36 1.02 -11.44
N LEU A 332 -13.96 -0.22 -11.11
CA LEU A 332 -14.70 -1.42 -11.50
C LEU A 332 -16.13 -1.39 -10.94
N ILE A 333 -16.35 -0.71 -9.82
CA ILE A 333 -17.68 -0.67 -9.20
C ILE A 333 -18.69 0.09 -10.08
N ASP A 334 -18.30 1.22 -10.66
CA ASP A 334 -19.21 1.98 -11.53
C ASP A 334 -19.64 1.16 -12.75
N VAL A 335 -18.72 0.33 -13.28
CA VAL A 335 -19.00 -0.63 -14.36
C VAL A 335 -19.97 -1.73 -13.92
N ILE A 336 -19.74 -2.33 -12.74
CA ILE A 336 -20.57 -3.42 -12.23
C ILE A 336 -22.00 -2.95 -11.92
N ARG A 337 -22.16 -1.71 -11.43
CA ARG A 337 -23.45 -1.06 -11.13
C ARG A 337 -24.32 -0.77 -12.36
N GLY A 338 -23.84 -1.10 -13.56
CA GLY A 338 -24.53 -0.76 -14.81
C GLY A 338 -24.30 0.69 -15.24
N GLY A 339 -23.39 1.41 -14.56
CA GLY A 339 -22.84 2.64 -15.10
C GLY A 339 -22.13 2.34 -16.40
N THR A 340 -22.24 3.26 -17.37
CA THR A 340 -21.49 3.17 -18.61
C THR A 340 -20.14 3.85 -18.38
N VAL A 341 -19.07 3.13 -18.68
CA VAL A 341 -17.72 3.67 -18.69
C VAL A 341 -17.35 3.85 -20.14
N SER A 342 -17.00 5.08 -20.50
CA SER A 342 -16.52 5.32 -21.85
C SER A 342 -15.21 4.56 -22.08
N LEU A 343 -14.97 4.15 -23.32
CA LEU A 343 -13.73 3.46 -23.70
C LEU A 343 -12.48 4.18 -23.18
N PHE A 344 -12.51 5.51 -23.24
CA PHE A 344 -11.42 6.36 -22.80
C PHE A 344 -11.27 6.43 -21.28
N GLN A 345 -12.39 6.47 -20.53
CA GLN A 345 -12.33 6.40 -19.07
C GLN A 345 -11.74 5.06 -18.61
N ALA A 346 -12.18 3.94 -19.20
CA ALA A 346 -11.64 2.62 -18.90
C ALA A 346 -10.12 2.56 -19.14
N GLU A 347 -9.66 3.11 -20.26
CA GLU A 347 -8.23 3.22 -20.57
C GLU A 347 -7.47 4.02 -19.51
N ILE A 348 -7.93 5.21 -19.13
CA ILE A 348 -7.26 6.02 -18.09
C ILE A 348 -7.15 5.23 -16.78
N ILE A 349 -8.18 4.49 -16.38
CA ILE A 349 -8.18 3.69 -15.15
C ILE A 349 -7.09 2.62 -15.20
N TYR A 350 -6.96 1.89 -16.31
CA TYR A 350 -5.94 0.87 -16.47
C TYR A 350 -4.54 1.45 -16.51
N LEU A 351 -4.36 2.60 -17.18
CA LEU A 351 -3.10 3.30 -17.24
C LEU A 351 -2.69 3.85 -15.86
N MET A 352 -3.61 4.41 -15.08
CA MET A 352 -3.33 4.81 -13.69
C MET A 352 -2.95 3.61 -12.81
N THR A 353 -3.67 2.50 -12.98
CA THR A 353 -3.36 1.23 -12.28
C THR A 353 -1.98 0.70 -12.66
N ALA A 354 -1.58 0.83 -13.93
CA ALA A 354 -0.27 0.47 -14.45
C ALA A 354 0.85 1.37 -13.94
N ILE A 355 0.62 2.68 -13.79
CA ILE A 355 1.59 3.58 -13.15
C ILE A 355 1.81 3.20 -11.68
N LEU A 356 0.75 2.81 -10.98
CA LEU A 356 0.86 2.41 -9.58
C LEU A 356 1.57 1.07 -9.36
N SER A 357 1.69 0.20 -10.37
CA SER A 357 2.42 -1.06 -10.21
C SER A 357 3.91 -0.83 -9.89
N GLY A 358 4.46 0.31 -10.32
CA GLY A 358 5.83 0.72 -9.97
C GLY A 358 6.06 0.87 -8.46
N PHE A 359 5.03 1.14 -7.65
CA PHE A 359 5.16 1.18 -6.19
C PHE A 359 5.61 -0.15 -5.59
N GLY A 360 5.22 -1.27 -6.21
CA GLY A 360 5.58 -2.61 -5.75
C GLY A 360 7.08 -2.83 -5.67
N ILE A 361 7.86 -2.14 -6.51
CA ILE A 361 9.31 -2.27 -6.54
C ILE A 361 9.94 -1.80 -5.24
N ILE A 362 9.44 -0.72 -4.65
CA ILE A 362 9.97 -0.20 -3.37
C ILE A 362 9.90 -1.28 -2.30
N TYR A 363 8.80 -2.03 -2.26
CA TYR A 363 8.65 -3.16 -1.33
C TYR A 363 9.59 -4.32 -1.65
N LEU A 364 9.81 -4.63 -2.93
CA LEU A 364 10.77 -5.65 -3.35
C LEU A 364 12.22 -5.33 -2.95
N TYR A 365 12.58 -4.04 -2.86
CA TYR A 365 13.88 -3.62 -2.34
C TYR A 365 13.96 -3.70 -0.81
N ILE A 366 12.95 -3.15 -0.11
CA ILE A 366 12.89 -3.19 1.36
C ILE A 366 12.86 -4.64 1.87
N GLN A 367 12.26 -5.55 1.10
CA GLN A 367 12.20 -6.96 1.41
C GLN A 367 13.56 -7.64 1.55
N GLU A 368 14.60 -7.14 0.87
CA GLU A 368 15.96 -7.66 1.04
C GLU A 368 16.51 -7.38 2.45
N GLY A 369 16.10 -6.28 3.09
CA GLY A 369 16.45 -5.99 4.48
C GLY A 369 17.95 -6.14 4.77
N GLU A 370 18.31 -6.91 5.79
CA GLU A 370 19.71 -7.26 6.12
C GLU A 370 20.35 -8.18 5.09
N SER A 371 19.60 -9.00 4.33
CA SER A 371 20.18 -9.87 3.30
C SER A 371 20.70 -9.11 2.07
N ALA A 372 20.53 -7.78 2.02
CA ALA A 372 21.10 -6.91 1.00
C ALA A 372 22.63 -7.00 0.91
N TRP A 373 23.34 -7.23 2.02
CA TRP A 373 24.79 -7.40 1.99
C TRP A 373 25.20 -8.61 1.18
N ILE A 374 24.46 -9.72 1.28
CA ILE A 374 24.72 -10.92 0.47
C ILE A 374 24.54 -10.59 -1.01
N MET A 375 23.49 -9.85 -1.36
CA MET A 375 23.25 -9.42 -2.74
C MET A 375 24.38 -8.54 -3.29
N SER A 376 25.00 -7.70 -2.44
CA SER A 376 26.15 -6.87 -2.83
C SER A 376 27.43 -7.65 -3.08
N THR A 377 27.56 -8.85 -2.48
CA THR A 377 28.71 -9.74 -2.69
C THR A 377 28.61 -10.60 -3.95
N LEU A 378 27.41 -10.69 -4.55
CA LEU A 378 27.20 -11.48 -5.77
C LEU A 378 27.72 -10.71 -7.01
N PRO A 379 28.18 -11.42 -8.06
CA PRO A 379 28.62 -10.81 -9.33
C PRO A 379 27.40 -10.36 -10.18
N ILE A 380 26.59 -9.46 -9.63
CA ILE A 380 25.38 -8.90 -10.25
C ILE A 380 25.61 -7.40 -10.45
N SER A 381 25.49 -6.94 -11.70
CA SER A 381 25.58 -5.51 -11.97
C SER A 381 24.37 -4.78 -11.37
N LYS A 382 24.53 -3.49 -11.00
CA LYS A 382 23.40 -2.68 -10.52
C LYS A 382 22.25 -2.63 -11.55
N LYS A 383 22.59 -2.63 -12.86
CA LYS A 383 21.63 -2.69 -13.97
C LYS A 383 20.84 -4.01 -13.98
N ASP A 384 21.54 -5.15 -13.84
CA ASP A 384 20.89 -6.47 -13.78
C ASP A 384 19.94 -6.56 -12.58
N PHE A 385 20.37 -6.05 -11.42
CA PHE A 385 19.57 -6.03 -10.20
C PHE A 385 18.31 -5.17 -10.37
N ALA A 386 18.45 -3.98 -10.98
CA ALA A 386 17.31 -3.12 -11.29
C ALA A 386 16.31 -3.80 -12.24
N LEU A 387 16.81 -4.43 -13.30
CA LEU A 387 15.97 -5.14 -14.28
C LEU A 387 15.22 -6.30 -13.63
N GLN A 388 15.89 -7.11 -12.82
CA GLN A 388 15.28 -8.21 -12.08
C GLN A 388 14.11 -7.72 -11.22
N LYS A 389 14.30 -6.64 -10.46
CA LYS A 389 13.25 -6.08 -9.57
C LYS A 389 12.06 -5.55 -10.38
N ALA A 390 12.33 -4.89 -11.51
CA ALA A 390 11.29 -4.41 -12.41
C ALA A 390 10.45 -5.56 -12.99
N LEU A 391 11.10 -6.63 -13.47
CA LEU A 391 10.42 -7.80 -14.04
C LEU A 391 9.62 -8.58 -12.99
N SER A 392 10.15 -8.69 -11.77
CA SER A 392 9.47 -9.35 -10.66
C SER A 392 8.16 -8.63 -10.31
N ALA A 393 8.19 -7.30 -10.17
CA ALA A 393 6.97 -6.51 -9.94
C ALA A 393 6.01 -6.55 -11.15
N PHE A 394 6.53 -6.43 -12.37
CA PHE A 394 5.73 -6.52 -13.58
C PHE A 394 5.01 -7.86 -13.71
N SER A 395 5.63 -8.99 -13.32
CA SER A 395 5.00 -10.31 -13.40
C SER A 395 3.77 -10.48 -12.49
N LEU A 396 3.59 -9.60 -11.49
CA LEU A 396 2.42 -9.59 -10.61
C LEU A 396 1.26 -8.75 -11.20
N PHE A 397 1.55 -7.83 -12.12
CA PHE A 397 0.54 -6.97 -12.77
C PHE A 397 -0.61 -7.73 -13.45
N PRO A 398 -0.36 -8.82 -14.22
CA PRO A 398 -1.40 -9.56 -14.91
C PRO A 398 -2.45 -10.18 -13.97
N LEU A 399 -2.05 -10.52 -12.73
CA LEU A 399 -2.92 -11.20 -11.77
C LEU A 399 -4.17 -10.40 -11.43
N TYR A 400 -4.11 -9.08 -11.52
CA TYR A 400 -5.24 -8.21 -11.21
C TYR A 400 -5.72 -7.39 -12.41
N ALA A 401 -4.83 -6.96 -13.30
CA ALA A 401 -5.22 -6.15 -14.45
C ALA A 401 -6.00 -6.96 -15.49
N ALA A 402 -5.60 -8.22 -15.75
CA ALA A 402 -6.25 -9.02 -16.78
C ALA A 402 -7.71 -9.39 -16.43
N PRO A 403 -8.03 -9.87 -15.21
CA PRO A 403 -9.43 -10.09 -14.81
C PRO A 403 -10.27 -8.82 -14.89
N ALA A 404 -9.71 -7.66 -14.52
CA ALA A 404 -10.42 -6.39 -14.57
C ALA A 404 -10.73 -5.93 -16.00
N ILE A 405 -9.72 -5.96 -16.90
CA ILE A 405 -9.89 -5.63 -18.32
C ILE A 405 -10.96 -6.54 -18.93
N LEU A 406 -10.90 -7.84 -18.67
CA LEU A 406 -11.89 -8.79 -19.17
C LEU A 406 -13.29 -8.52 -18.61
N LEU A 407 -13.42 -8.26 -17.32
CA LEU A 407 -14.71 -8.00 -16.68
C LEU A 407 -15.40 -6.77 -17.29
N VAL A 408 -14.68 -5.64 -17.41
CA VAL A 408 -15.22 -4.42 -18.00
C VAL A 408 -15.55 -4.64 -19.48
N SER A 409 -14.66 -5.31 -20.20
CA SER A 409 -14.85 -5.57 -21.63
C SER A 409 -16.10 -6.41 -21.90
N VAL A 410 -16.33 -7.46 -21.12
CA VAL A 410 -17.54 -8.29 -21.20
C VAL A 410 -18.78 -7.47 -20.84
N LYS A 411 -18.73 -6.71 -19.74
CA LYS A 411 -19.88 -5.94 -19.27
C LYS A 411 -20.30 -4.83 -20.24
N MET A 412 -19.32 -4.17 -20.85
CA MET A 412 -19.52 -3.07 -21.80
C MET A 412 -19.65 -3.55 -23.26
N ARG A 413 -19.52 -4.86 -23.51
CA ARG A 413 -19.53 -5.47 -24.84
C ARG A 413 -18.50 -4.86 -25.79
N TYR A 414 -17.30 -4.60 -25.29
CA TYR A 414 -16.19 -4.14 -26.11
C TYR A 414 -15.76 -5.24 -27.09
N GLY A 415 -15.48 -4.86 -28.34
CA GLY A 415 -14.96 -5.78 -29.35
C GLY A 415 -13.54 -6.23 -29.04
N ILE A 416 -13.17 -7.44 -29.48
CA ILE A 416 -11.84 -8.04 -29.29
C ILE A 416 -10.67 -7.06 -29.60
N PRO A 417 -10.71 -6.26 -30.70
CA PRO A 417 -9.61 -5.33 -31.00
C PRO A 417 -9.37 -4.29 -29.90
N VAL A 418 -10.44 -3.79 -29.27
CA VAL A 418 -10.35 -2.83 -28.17
C VAL A 418 -9.71 -3.46 -26.93
N VAL A 419 -10.14 -4.68 -26.60
CA VAL A 419 -9.61 -5.43 -25.45
C VAL A 419 -8.11 -5.65 -25.61
N LEU A 420 -7.67 -6.03 -26.81
CA LEU A 420 -6.25 -6.20 -27.13
C LEU A 420 -5.47 -4.89 -27.00
N MET A 421 -6.03 -3.76 -27.45
CA MET A 421 -5.39 -2.45 -27.29
C MET A 421 -5.19 -2.11 -25.81
N GLN A 422 -6.23 -2.29 -24.98
CA GLN A 422 -6.17 -2.07 -23.52
C GLN A 422 -5.14 -2.96 -22.82
N PHE A 423 -5.01 -4.22 -23.27
CA PHE A 423 -3.95 -5.12 -22.81
C PHE A 423 -2.57 -4.58 -23.18
N VAL A 424 -2.35 -4.23 -24.44
CA VAL A 424 -1.05 -3.74 -24.92
C VAL A 424 -0.65 -2.45 -24.19
N SER A 425 -1.55 -1.48 -24.11
CA SER A 425 -1.28 -0.19 -23.46
C SER A 425 -1.07 -0.34 -21.95
N GLY A 426 -1.92 -1.09 -21.26
CA GLY A 426 -1.81 -1.34 -19.82
C GLY A 426 -0.51 -2.05 -19.45
N PHE A 427 -0.15 -3.11 -20.19
CA PHE A 427 1.09 -3.87 -19.94
C PHE A 427 2.34 -3.06 -20.29
N ALA A 428 2.34 -2.34 -21.42
CA ALA A 428 3.46 -1.50 -21.79
C ALA A 428 3.68 -0.39 -20.77
N MET A 429 2.60 0.26 -20.30
CA MET A 429 2.70 1.29 -19.27
C MET A 429 3.20 0.74 -17.93
N ALA A 430 2.73 -0.45 -17.52
CA ALA A 430 3.17 -1.10 -16.29
C ALA A 430 4.65 -1.44 -16.34
N LEU A 431 5.13 -1.99 -17.47
CA LEU A 431 6.54 -2.28 -17.66
C LEU A 431 7.40 -1.02 -17.65
N THR A 432 6.99 0.04 -18.36
CA THR A 432 7.69 1.34 -18.34
C THR A 432 7.77 1.90 -16.93
N SER A 433 6.66 1.92 -16.19
CA SER A 433 6.63 2.39 -14.81
C SER A 433 7.60 1.59 -13.93
N CYS A 434 7.56 0.26 -14.05
CA CYS A 434 8.45 -0.62 -13.29
C CYS A 434 9.94 -0.37 -13.61
N LEU A 435 10.30 -0.21 -14.89
CA LEU A 435 11.67 0.07 -15.30
C LEU A 435 12.16 1.43 -14.78
N VAL A 436 11.33 2.47 -14.89
CA VAL A 436 11.69 3.82 -14.43
C VAL A 436 11.91 3.87 -12.92
N VAL A 437 11.01 3.27 -12.14
CA VAL A 437 11.13 3.25 -10.67
C VAL A 437 12.33 2.41 -10.24
N SER A 438 12.51 1.21 -10.81
CA SER A 438 13.59 0.32 -10.40
C SER A 438 14.97 0.89 -10.69
N ASN A 439 15.20 1.41 -11.90
CA ASN A 439 16.48 2.03 -12.24
C ASN A 439 16.76 3.26 -11.37
N SER A 440 15.74 4.10 -11.13
CA SER A 440 15.91 5.29 -10.29
C SER A 440 16.17 4.97 -8.81
N LEU A 441 15.72 3.80 -8.32
CA LEU A 441 16.08 3.30 -6.98
C LEU A 441 17.50 2.72 -6.97
N ALA A 442 17.87 1.95 -7.99
CA ALA A 442 19.19 1.36 -8.11
C ALA A 442 20.30 2.42 -8.12
N ASP A 443 20.08 3.55 -8.81
CA ASP A 443 20.99 4.70 -8.83
C ASP A 443 21.21 5.34 -7.45
N ARG A 444 20.27 5.14 -6.51
CA ARG A 444 20.30 5.72 -5.16
C ARG A 444 20.86 4.77 -4.10
N LEU A 445 21.21 3.54 -4.47
CA LEU A 445 21.78 2.57 -3.54
C LEU A 445 23.26 2.85 -3.30
N PRO A 446 23.72 2.81 -2.03
CA PRO A 446 25.15 2.88 -1.72
C PRO A 446 25.91 1.69 -2.34
N GLU A 447 27.21 1.83 -2.51
CA GLU A 447 28.07 0.78 -3.07
C GLU A 447 28.27 -0.40 -2.10
N ASN A 448 28.34 -0.11 -0.79
CA ASN A 448 28.43 -1.11 0.26
C ASN A 448 27.10 -1.17 1.01
N LEU A 449 26.18 -2.03 0.57
CA LEU A 449 24.86 -2.18 1.17
C LEU A 449 24.89 -3.18 2.33
N THR A 450 24.65 -2.75 3.56
CA THR A 450 24.43 -3.69 4.68
C THR A 450 22.94 -3.94 4.93
N VAL A 451 22.10 -2.91 4.86
CA VAL A 451 20.65 -3.01 5.10
C VAL A 451 19.86 -2.07 4.18
N ILE A 452 18.84 -2.60 3.50
CA ILE A 452 17.89 -1.79 2.73
C ILE A 452 16.61 -1.55 3.55
N THR A 453 16.32 -0.28 3.80
CA THR A 453 15.09 0.22 4.41
C THR A 453 14.48 1.34 3.55
N GLN A 454 13.28 1.81 3.90
CA GLN A 454 12.69 3.00 3.26
C GLN A 454 13.59 4.24 3.35
N GLU A 455 14.35 4.36 4.45
CA GLU A 455 15.22 5.51 4.69
C GLU A 455 16.54 5.43 3.90
N THR A 456 16.94 4.23 3.44
CA THR A 456 18.16 4.02 2.64
C THR A 456 18.13 4.85 1.35
N PHE A 457 16.95 5.10 0.80
CA PHE A 457 16.74 5.93 -0.40
C PHE A 457 16.83 7.45 -0.15
N GLY A 458 17.27 7.86 1.03
CA GLY A 458 17.62 9.24 1.41
C GLY A 458 16.53 9.98 2.15
N SER A 459 15.28 9.88 1.69
CA SER A 459 14.13 10.47 2.38
C SER A 459 12.89 9.60 2.16
N ARG A 460 11.92 9.70 3.08
CA ARG A 460 10.60 9.09 2.89
C ARG A 460 9.80 9.67 1.71
N TYR A 461 10.19 10.84 1.19
CA TYR A 461 9.63 11.39 -0.04
C TYR A 461 10.16 10.71 -1.29
N THR A 462 11.32 10.04 -1.22
CA THR A 462 11.95 9.44 -2.39
C THR A 462 10.99 8.46 -3.11
N PRO A 463 10.31 7.52 -2.42
CA PRO A 463 9.24 6.73 -3.01
C PRO A 463 8.19 7.53 -3.80
N LEU A 464 7.65 8.61 -3.19
CA LEU A 464 6.62 9.44 -3.80
C LEU A 464 7.15 10.22 -5.01
N LEU A 465 8.35 10.79 -4.90
CA LEU A 465 8.99 11.53 -6.00
C LEU A 465 9.34 10.60 -7.16
N LEU A 466 9.71 9.35 -6.88
CA LEU A 466 10.00 8.36 -7.90
C LEU A 466 8.73 7.89 -8.61
N VAL A 467 7.63 7.78 -7.88
CA VAL A 467 6.31 7.52 -8.47
C VAL A 467 5.85 8.70 -9.29
N LEU A 468 6.02 9.94 -8.81
CA LEU A 468 5.68 11.13 -9.59
C LEU A 468 6.52 11.18 -10.87
N LYS A 469 7.83 10.93 -10.75
CA LYS A 469 8.73 10.79 -11.90
C LYS A 469 8.25 9.69 -12.85
N SER A 470 7.85 8.53 -12.32
CA SER A 470 7.25 7.47 -13.12
C SER A 470 5.98 7.95 -13.80
N GLY A 471 5.03 8.54 -13.08
CA GLY A 471 3.76 9.01 -13.64
C GLY A 471 3.95 10.05 -14.74
N ILE A 472 4.94 10.93 -14.62
CA ILE A 472 5.30 11.87 -15.69
C ILE A 472 5.89 11.13 -16.89
N LEU A 473 6.90 10.27 -16.66
CA LEU A 473 7.62 9.59 -17.74
C LEU A 473 6.82 8.47 -18.41
N SER A 474 5.91 7.82 -17.71
CA SER A 474 5.04 6.79 -18.26
C SER A 474 3.70 7.35 -18.70
N GLY A 475 3.19 8.42 -18.09
CA GLY A 475 1.86 9.00 -18.35
C GLY A 475 1.81 10.11 -19.40
N TRP A 476 2.94 10.72 -19.80
CA TRP A 476 2.95 11.72 -20.89
C TRP A 476 2.30 11.25 -22.21
N PRO A 477 2.35 9.95 -22.62
CA PRO A 477 1.65 9.49 -23.82
C PRO A 477 0.15 9.74 -23.79
N VAL A 478 -0.46 9.70 -22.60
CA VAL A 478 -1.90 9.93 -22.39
C VAL A 478 -2.24 11.41 -22.56
N LEU A 479 -1.43 12.29 -21.97
CA LEU A 479 -1.63 13.73 -22.13
C LEU A 479 -1.42 14.18 -23.58
N ALA A 480 -0.39 13.61 -24.23
CA ALA A 480 -0.12 13.86 -25.64
C ALA A 480 -1.25 13.33 -26.54
N SER A 481 -1.81 12.15 -26.25
CA SER A 481 -2.93 11.61 -27.03
C SER A 481 -4.19 12.47 -26.90
N ILE A 482 -4.51 12.94 -25.69
CA ILE A 482 -5.62 13.88 -25.45
C ILE A 482 -5.39 15.19 -26.21
N GLY A 483 -4.18 15.77 -26.12
CA GLY A 483 -3.86 17.03 -26.78
C GLY A 483 -3.98 16.94 -28.30
N LEU A 484 -3.42 15.88 -28.89
CA LEU A 484 -3.53 15.60 -30.33
C LEU A 484 -4.98 15.34 -30.75
N TYR A 485 -5.75 14.61 -29.94
CA TYR A 485 -7.16 14.37 -30.19
C TYR A 485 -7.97 15.69 -30.24
N LEU A 486 -7.76 16.59 -29.29
CA LEU A 486 -8.42 17.90 -29.24
C LEU A 486 -8.08 18.80 -30.43
N VAL A 487 -6.89 18.63 -31.03
CA VAL A 487 -6.46 19.35 -32.23
C VAL A 487 -7.08 18.75 -33.51
N VAL A 488 -7.15 17.42 -33.59
CA VAL A 488 -7.54 16.71 -34.82
C VAL A 488 -9.06 16.56 -34.96
N THR A 489 -9.82 16.53 -33.86
CA THR A 489 -11.22 16.06 -33.88
C THR A 489 -12.19 17.06 -33.24
N ARG A 490 -12.69 18.01 -34.04
CA ARG A 490 -13.83 18.88 -33.63
C ARG A 490 -15.22 18.41 -34.11
N PRO A 491 -15.40 17.57 -35.16
CA PRO A 491 -16.74 17.16 -35.61
C PRO A 491 -17.03 15.65 -35.57
N LEU A 492 -16.24 14.82 -34.88
CA LEU A 492 -16.43 13.36 -34.90
C LEU A 492 -17.45 12.86 -33.87
N SER A 493 -18.13 11.76 -34.19
CA SER A 493 -19.03 11.08 -33.24
C SER A 493 -18.25 10.55 -32.03
N ALA A 494 -18.89 10.54 -30.86
CA ALA A 494 -18.25 10.18 -29.58
C ALA A 494 -17.57 8.80 -29.59
N LEU A 495 -18.12 7.83 -30.34
CA LEU A 495 -17.56 6.49 -30.49
C LEU A 495 -16.30 6.49 -31.37
N ALA A 496 -16.36 7.13 -32.54
CA ALA A 496 -15.21 7.24 -33.44
C ALA A 496 -14.06 8.00 -32.78
N GLY A 497 -14.39 9.07 -32.05
CA GLY A 497 -13.40 9.83 -31.29
C GLY A 497 -12.71 9.00 -30.20
N SER A 498 -13.47 8.18 -29.47
CA SER A 498 -12.91 7.30 -28.43
C SER A 498 -11.96 6.23 -28.98
N ILE A 499 -12.25 5.67 -30.17
CA ILE A 499 -11.39 4.67 -30.83
C ILE A 499 -10.09 5.30 -31.35
N ILE A 500 -10.17 6.50 -31.95
CA ILE A 500 -8.99 7.25 -32.42
C ILE A 500 -8.08 7.57 -31.24
N LEU A 501 -8.67 8.07 -30.14
CA LEU A 501 -7.94 8.41 -28.93
C LEU A 501 -7.28 7.18 -28.29
N LEU A 502 -7.98 6.04 -28.23
CA LEU A 502 -7.42 4.77 -27.74
C LEU A 502 -6.25 4.29 -28.61
N THR A 503 -6.41 4.33 -29.93
CA THR A 503 -5.36 3.91 -30.87
C THR A 503 -4.11 4.77 -30.70
N LEU A 504 -4.30 6.10 -30.68
CA LEU A 504 -3.21 7.06 -30.49
C LEU A 504 -2.51 6.87 -29.13
N THR A 505 -3.27 6.65 -28.07
CA THR A 505 -2.72 6.36 -26.74
C THR A 505 -1.89 5.09 -26.76
N THR A 506 -2.41 4.00 -27.34
CA THR A 506 -1.71 2.71 -27.44
C THR A 506 -0.40 2.84 -28.20
N THR A 507 -0.40 3.55 -29.34
CA THR A 507 0.81 3.77 -30.14
C THR A 507 1.86 4.59 -29.38
N LEU A 508 1.45 5.70 -28.74
CA LEU A 508 2.39 6.53 -27.97
C LEU A 508 2.94 5.81 -26.75
N VAL A 509 2.14 4.98 -26.08
CA VAL A 509 2.59 4.15 -24.96
C VAL A 509 3.60 3.10 -25.43
N ALA A 510 3.36 2.43 -26.55
CA ALA A 510 4.30 1.47 -27.13
C ALA A 510 5.63 2.14 -27.52
N LEU A 511 5.58 3.31 -28.15
CA LEU A 511 6.77 4.11 -28.47
C LEU A 511 7.54 4.51 -27.21
N ASN A 512 6.84 4.91 -26.16
CA ASN A 512 7.46 5.26 -24.88
C ASN A 512 8.15 4.06 -24.22
N LEU A 513 7.59 2.85 -24.33
CA LEU A 513 8.25 1.63 -23.88
C LEU A 513 9.54 1.39 -24.66
N ILE A 514 9.52 1.49 -26.00
CA ILE A 514 10.72 1.33 -26.84
C ILE A 514 11.81 2.34 -26.43
N PHE A 515 11.44 3.62 -26.28
CA PHE A 515 12.36 4.65 -25.81
C PHE A 515 12.94 4.34 -24.43
N THR A 516 12.11 3.82 -23.52
CA THR A 516 12.55 3.44 -22.17
C THR A 516 13.51 2.25 -22.21
N LEU A 517 13.23 1.23 -23.02
CA LEU A 517 14.12 0.08 -23.21
C LEU A 517 15.45 0.50 -23.83
N TRP A 518 15.43 1.42 -24.80
CA TRP A 518 16.64 2.00 -25.39
C TRP A 518 17.45 2.80 -24.36
N ARG A 519 16.81 3.70 -23.61
CA ARG A 519 17.45 4.53 -22.57
C ARG A 519 18.17 3.71 -21.50
N TYR A 520 17.69 2.51 -21.20
CA TYR A 520 18.28 1.61 -20.20
C TYR A 520 19.16 0.51 -20.81
N ASP A 521 19.58 0.65 -22.07
CA ASP A 521 20.43 -0.30 -22.83
C ASP A 521 19.87 -1.73 -22.90
N LEU A 522 18.56 -1.91 -22.77
CA LEU A 522 17.92 -3.23 -22.73
C LEU A 522 17.67 -3.83 -24.12
N LEU A 523 17.84 -3.05 -25.18
CA LEU A 523 17.66 -3.49 -26.56
C LEU A 523 18.91 -4.16 -27.16
N GLY A 524 20.01 -4.29 -26.39
CA GLY A 524 21.24 -4.93 -26.88
C GLY A 524 21.97 -4.15 -27.98
N VAL A 525 21.48 -2.95 -28.32
CA VAL A 525 22.17 -2.00 -29.20
C VAL A 525 23.25 -1.32 -28.35
N SER A 526 24.36 -2.03 -28.17
CA SER A 526 25.58 -1.51 -27.58
C SER A 526 25.91 -0.16 -28.22
N SER A 527 25.80 0.92 -27.45
CA SER A 527 26.58 2.12 -27.76
C SER A 527 28.03 1.81 -27.40
N SER A 528 28.71 1.11 -28.31
CA SER A 528 30.16 0.94 -28.29
C SER A 528 30.89 2.25 -28.59
N ASN A 529 30.40 3.38 -28.05
CA ASN A 529 30.93 4.73 -28.23
C ASN A 529 30.34 5.65 -27.14
N THR A 530 30.79 5.49 -25.90
CA THR A 530 30.93 6.66 -25.02
C THR A 530 32.27 6.57 -24.30
N ILE A 531 33.17 7.38 -24.83
CA ILE A 531 34.49 7.78 -24.37
C ILE A 531 34.53 7.94 -22.85
N GLU A 532 35.57 7.37 -22.23
CA GLU A 532 36.01 7.66 -20.86
C GLU A 532 35.99 9.16 -20.57
N ARG A 533 35.24 9.59 -19.55
CA ARG A 533 35.54 10.78 -18.76
C ARG A 533 35.11 10.60 -17.32
#